data_AF-A0A497ER72-F1
#
_entry.id   AF-A0A497ER72-F1
#
_cell.length_a   1.000
_cell.length_b   1.000
_cell.length_c   1.000
_cell.angle_alpha   90.00
_cell.angle_beta   90.00
_cell.angle_gamma   90.00
#
_symmetry.space_group_name_H-M   'P 1'
#
loop_
_entity.id
_entity.type
_entity.pdbx_description
1 polymer ?
#
loop_
_entity_poly.entity_id
_entity_poly.type
_entity_poly.pdbx_seq_one_letter_code
_entity_poly.pdbx_strand_id
1 'polypeptide(L)' 'MNNEKCSHGEVEFLGIERGSSGVNKYYRCKKCGAVLVLSEEGVLYEIPGIKSKSEAKSS' A
#
# COMPACT_ATOMS: atom_id res chain seq x y z
N MET A 1 2.86 -20.38 4.66
CA MET A 1 1.97 -19.64 3.76
C MET A 1 0.84 -19.09 4.60
N ASN A 2 0.64 -17.77 4.58
CA ASN A 2 -0.69 -17.18 4.59
C ASN A 2 -0.49 -15.75 4.11
N ASN A 3 -0.41 -15.59 2.78
CA ASN A 3 -0.83 -14.37 2.09
C ASN A 3 -2.34 -14.28 2.35
N GLU A 4 -2.71 -14.01 3.60
CA GLU A 4 -4.11 -13.86 3.99
C GLU A 4 -4.61 -12.72 3.14
N LYS A 5 -5.63 -13.00 2.34
CA LYS A 5 -6.34 -12.02 1.53
C LYS A 5 -6.82 -10.92 2.47
N CYS A 6 -5.98 -9.93 2.72
CA CYS A 6 -6.30 -8.83 3.60
C CYS A 6 -7.31 -7.99 2.85
N SER A 7 -8.55 -7.95 3.32
CA SER A 7 -9.61 -7.19 2.66
C SER A 7 -9.42 -5.67 2.78
N HIS A 8 -8.37 -5.22 3.49
CA HIS A 8 -8.03 -3.81 3.70
C HIS A 8 -9.19 -2.93 4.20
N GLY A 9 -10.12 -3.50 4.97
CA GLY A 9 -11.29 -2.75 5.46
C GLY A 9 -10.95 -1.66 6.49
N GLU A 10 -9.76 -1.69 7.08
CA GLU A 10 -9.30 -0.70 8.06
C GLU A 10 -7.96 -0.10 7.62
N VAL A 11 -8.02 1.14 7.13
CA VAL A 11 -6.87 1.89 6.60
C VAL A 11 -6.71 3.24 7.30
N GLU A 12 -5.47 3.69 7.36
CA GLU A 12 -5.07 5.02 7.81
C GLU A 12 -4.72 5.88 6.63
N PHE A 13 -5.24 7.10 6.55
CA PHE A 13 -4.79 8.05 5.55
C PHE A 13 -3.40 8.58 5.91
N LEU A 14 -2.43 8.40 5.00
CA LEU A 14 -1.05 8.85 5.19
C LEU A 14 -0.82 10.25 4.61
N GLY A 15 -1.51 10.59 3.52
CA GLY A 15 -1.31 11.86 2.84
C GLY A 15 -1.70 11.83 1.37
N ILE A 16 -1.49 12.99 0.74
CA ILE A 16 -1.70 13.23 -0.68
C ILE A 16 -0.38 13.71 -1.29
N GLU A 17 -0.04 13.15 -2.44
CA GLU A 17 0.99 13.68 -3.34
C GLU A 17 0.29 14.32 -4.55
N ARG A 18 0.66 15.56 -4.88
CA ARG A 18 0.17 16.27 -6.07
C ARG A 18 1.32 16.36 -7.07
N GLY A 19 1.22 15.63 -8.16
CA GLY A 19 2.16 15.69 -9.27
C GLY A 19 1.60 16.46 -10.46
N SER A 20 2.43 16.66 -11.48
CA SER A 20 2.02 17.33 -12.72
C SER A 20 0.90 16.59 -13.47
N SER A 21 0.78 15.28 -13.28
CA SER A 21 -0.21 14.42 -13.96
C SER A 21 -1.43 14.07 -13.09
N GLY A 22 -1.52 14.57 -11.86
CA GLY A 22 -2.69 14.33 -11.00
C GLY A 22 -2.37 14.16 -9.52
N VAL A 23 -3.34 13.64 -8.77
CA VAL A 23 -3.29 13.50 -7.31
C VAL A 23 -3.28 12.03 -6.90
N ASN A 24 -2.29 11.64 -6.10
CA ASN A 24 -2.21 10.31 -5.48
C ASN A 24 -2.56 10.40 -3.99
N LYS A 25 -3.45 9.53 -3.51
CA LYS A 25 -3.82 9.39 -2.11
C LYS A 25 -3.20 8.11 -1.54
N TYR A 26 -2.54 8.23 -0.42
CA TYR A 26 -1.85 7.11 0.23
C TYR A 26 -2.61 6.69 1.47
N TYR A 27 -2.84 5.39 1.59
CA TYR A 27 -3.51 4.78 2.74
C TYR A 27 -2.68 3.61 3.24
N ARG A 28 -2.56 3.41 4.55
CA ARG A 28 -1.89 2.26 5.14
C ARG A 28 -2.90 1.34 5.80
N CYS A 29 -2.92 0.07 5.43
CA CYS A 29 -3.72 -0.91 6.14
C CYS A 29 -3.20 -1.07 7.58
N LYS A 30 -4.07 -0.87 8.57
CA LYS A 30 -3.71 -1.04 9.99
C LYS A 30 -3.51 -2.50 10.38
N LYS A 31 -4.00 -3.46 9.57
CA LYS A 31 -3.91 -4.91 9.84
C LYS A 31 -2.61 -5.53 9.32
N CYS A 32 -2.35 -5.38 8.02
CA CYS A 32 -1.20 -6.01 7.37
C CYS A 32 -0.02 -5.04 7.17
N GLY A 33 -0.24 -3.74 7.29
CA GLY A 33 0.77 -2.72 7.05
C GLY A 33 1.03 -2.41 5.58
N ALA A 34 0.28 -3.00 4.65
CA ALA A 34 0.35 -2.67 3.23
C ALA A 34 -0.04 -1.20 2.98
N VAL A 35 0.55 -0.60 1.95
CA VAL A 35 0.23 0.76 1.51
C VAL A 35 -0.58 0.68 0.23
N LEU A 36 -1.75 1.30 0.23
CA LEU A 36 -2.64 1.45 -0.91
C LEU A 36 -2.47 2.86 -1.49
N VAL A 37 -2.26 2.95 -2.79
CA VAL A 37 -2.14 4.21 -3.52
C VAL A 37 -3.33 4.33 -4.45
N LEU A 38 -4.18 5.31 -4.21
CA LEU A 38 -5.33 5.61 -5.07
C LEU A 38 -5.00 6.83 -5.92
N SER A 39 -4.87 6.63 -7.22
CA SER A 39 -4.65 7.70 -8.19
C SER A 39 -5.98 8.39 -8.54
N GLU A 40 -5.89 9.63 -9.02
CA GLU A 40 -7.05 10.44 -9.43
C GLU A 40 -7.88 9.77 -10.55
N GLU A 41 -7.22 8.98 -11.40
CA GLU A 41 -7.87 8.17 -12.45
C GLU A 41 -8.67 6.97 -11.91
N GLY A 42 -8.71 6.77 -10.60
CA GLY A 42 -9.44 5.68 -9.95
C GLY A 42 -8.69 4.34 -9.91
N VAL A 43 -7.41 4.34 -10.28
CA VAL A 43 -6.55 3.15 -10.21
C VAL A 43 -6.02 2.97 -8.78
N LEU A 44 -6.15 1.76 -8.26
CA LEU A 44 -5.65 1.38 -6.92
C LEU A 44 -4.43 0.47 -7.04
N TYR A 45 -3.32 0.92 -6.48
CA TYR A 45 -2.08 0.13 -6.38
C TYR A 45 -1.88 -0.34 -4.95
N GLU A 46 -1.40 -1.57 -4.78
CA GLU A 46 -1.06 -2.16 -3.48
C GLU A 46 0.45 -2.38 -3.39
N ILE A 47 1.05 -1.85 -2.33
CA ILE A 47 2.44 -2.09 -1.94
C ILE A 47 2.40 -2.97 -0.68
N PRO A 48 2.79 -4.25 -0.78
CA PRO A 48 2.70 -5.18 0.34
C PRO A 48 3.60 -4.73 1.49
N GLY A 49 3.06 -4.79 2.71
CA GLY A 49 3.82 -4.47 3.92
C GLY A 49 4.84 -5.56 4.20
N ILE A 50 6.12 -5.22 4.26
CA ILE A 50 7.18 -6.13 4.73
C ILE A 50 7.04 -6.33 6.25
N LYS A 51 6.27 -7.32 6.69
CA LYS A 51 6.56 -7.93 7.99
C LYS A 51 7.83 -8.73 7.81
N SER A 52 8.92 -8.25 8.40
CA SER A 52 10.26 -8.84 8.33
C SER A 52 10.21 -10.37 8.50
N LYS A 53 10.35 -11.07 7.39
CA LYS A 53 11.35 -12.12 7.32
C LYS A 53 12.49 -11.54 6.51
N SER A 54 13.57 -11.15 7.19
CA SER A 54 14.89 -11.21 6.60
C SER A 54 15.00 -12.52 5.82
N GLU A 55 15.11 -12.45 4.50
CA GLU A 55 15.88 -13.38 3.69
C GLU A 55 16.11 -12.79 2.31
N ALA A 56 17.37 -12.86 1.91
CA ALA A 56 18.02 -12.09 0.87
C ALA A 56 17.58 -12.43 -0.56
N LYS A 57 17.78 -11.47 -1.48
CA LYS A 57 18.60 -11.76 -2.67
C LYS A 57 19.16 -10.48 -3.30
N SER A 58 20.41 -10.20 -2.98
CA SER A 58 21.35 -9.65 -3.96
C SER A 58 21.54 -10.69 -5.07
N SER A 59 21.45 -10.31 -6.32
CA SER A 59 22.05 -11.03 -7.45
C SER A 59 22.49 -10.01 -8.48
#